data_AF-A0A2G5T9A7-F1
#
_entry.id   AF-A0A2G5T9A7-F1
#
_cell.length_a   1.000
_cell.length_b   1.000
_cell.length_c   1.000
_cell.angle_alpha   90.00
_cell.angle_beta   90.00
_cell.angle_gamma   90.00
#
_symmetry.space_group_name_H-M   'P 1'
#
loop_
_entity.id
_entity.type
_entity.pdbx_description
1 polymer ?
#
loop_
_entity_poly.entity_id
_entity_poly.type
_entity_poly.pdbx_seq_one_letter_code
_entity_poly.pdbx_strand_id
1 'polypeptide(L)'
;MNKVPISYTNPLGDKRFLLNHKRPGHGPIFYAFLHEDHHDIVNYSSGDFCIHNESKNLDYYGGAGTLFTQVEQFRNFPGNLDFFETDLSTPYLTRAWPKFYMSMKNQKKVYIYKQDLLSMMQMQLMKNLEPQAHTDFALIANILGIYLRTKEEMMDGKFEFAPYDETKMNEFGKKVGGRFKFAMERRETYTSNQLNDKKTVEEVSRRLKNILPPNHRDPEYVGLDQLLTRLNEDNPVEKNHQRYEYIITLTKVVVGEFNTFINANKSWFLPIPVDQNPRIAYVRVLQEPKGSYLFGFELLKEMRRCGMNTEVLEEKLREKRDNYCLEIEEVRSLIKDKNIELILTLVTASPIKEPIWMPAPGGKFCIPSTDFVQSLIARIHNTGYFQKATVEMRDKLIEEFALLKQVLEDAKIGYRDITASETKQVKKQILDDLYRNDVEPISLHLKQEVRQKPNGQWTTEDLESEIRHLGLDVPFPNIFSIVQNIIKWKPDFHSVTDLFTAVEVSMFYCVIKEAGIAEYYLEDADGWYARVEPPETAKVLESLRRLGTTEASETTKALKATEPRKTRAEPSEAKNEPLEKI
;
A
#
# COMPACT_ATOMS: atom_id res chain seq x y z
N MET A 1 -20.11 38.11 -16.40
CA MET A 1 -20.64 36.73 -16.49
C MET A 1 -19.99 36.03 -17.67
N ASN A 2 -18.87 35.34 -17.44
CA ASN A 2 -18.29 34.39 -18.39
C ASN A 2 -18.22 33.05 -17.67
N LYS A 3 -19.11 32.12 -18.03
CA LYS A 3 -19.07 30.74 -17.56
C LYS A 3 -17.88 30.07 -18.24
N VAL A 4 -16.79 29.89 -17.50
CA VAL A 4 -15.74 28.96 -17.91
C VAL A 4 -16.38 27.57 -17.95
N PRO A 5 -16.45 26.90 -19.11
CA PRO A 5 -16.86 25.50 -19.14
C PRO A 5 -15.71 24.72 -18.52
N ILE A 6 -15.93 24.16 -17.33
CA ILE A 6 -15.10 23.07 -16.82
C ILE A 6 -15.40 21.90 -17.77
N SER A 7 -14.55 21.76 -18.79
CA SER A 7 -14.49 20.60 -19.64
C SER A 7 -14.16 19.41 -18.76
N TYR A 8 -15.16 18.56 -18.50
CA TYR A 8 -14.92 17.22 -18.01
C TYR A 8 -14.27 16.44 -19.16
N THR A 9 -12.96 16.57 -19.30
CA THR A 9 -12.18 15.57 -20.02
C THR A 9 -12.44 14.24 -19.33
N ASN A 10 -13.02 13.30 -20.09
CA ASN A 10 -13.31 11.93 -19.72
C ASN A 10 -12.21 11.38 -18.76
N PRO A 11 -12.49 11.15 -17.45
CA PRO A 11 -11.46 10.71 -16.50
C PRO A 11 -10.94 9.30 -16.79
N LEU A 12 -11.51 8.65 -17.80
CA LEU A 12 -11.31 7.26 -18.13
C LEU A 12 -10.58 7.19 -19.46
N GLY A 13 -9.26 7.26 -19.39
CA GLY A 13 -8.38 6.99 -20.52
C GLY A 13 -8.65 5.63 -21.16
N ASP A 14 -7.98 5.38 -22.27
CA ASP A 14 -8.03 4.13 -23.02
C ASP A 14 -7.58 2.95 -22.14
N LYS A 15 -8.52 2.28 -21.45
CA LYS A 15 -8.25 1.15 -20.55
C LYS A 15 -7.98 -0.14 -21.31
N ARG A 16 -7.09 -0.09 -22.32
CA ARG A 16 -6.69 -1.28 -23.10
C ARG A 16 -6.14 -2.39 -22.22
N PHE A 17 -5.55 -2.04 -21.07
CA PHE A 17 -5.00 -2.99 -20.11
C PHE A 17 -6.02 -4.00 -19.59
N LEU A 18 -7.34 -3.70 -19.63
CA LEU A 18 -8.37 -4.66 -19.21
C LEU A 18 -8.35 -5.94 -20.06
N LEU A 19 -7.96 -5.81 -21.34
CA LEU A 19 -7.95 -6.89 -22.34
C LEU A 19 -6.55 -7.22 -22.87
N ASN A 20 -5.64 -6.26 -22.76
CA ASN A 20 -4.25 -6.33 -23.23
C ASN A 20 -3.31 -5.94 -22.09
N HIS A 21 -3.41 -6.65 -20.97
CA HIS A 21 -2.54 -6.45 -19.83
C HIS A 21 -1.11 -6.92 -20.17
N LYS A 22 -0.11 -6.18 -19.69
CA LYS A 22 1.30 -6.62 -19.80
C LYS A 22 1.57 -7.85 -18.93
N ARG A 23 0.80 -8.01 -17.85
CA ARG A 23 0.99 -9.00 -16.78
C ARG A 23 -0.37 -9.45 -16.24
N PRO A 24 -0.65 -10.75 -16.16
CA PRO A 24 -1.95 -11.25 -15.70
C PRO A 24 -2.14 -11.11 -14.19
N GLY A 25 -3.40 -11.04 -13.77
CA GLY A 25 -3.82 -11.07 -12.37
C GLY A 25 -3.25 -9.91 -11.55
N HIS A 26 -2.76 -10.21 -10.34
CA HIS A 26 -2.13 -9.22 -9.47
C HIS A 26 -0.66 -8.91 -9.83
N GLY A 27 -0.11 -9.52 -10.89
CA GLY A 27 1.26 -9.27 -11.34
C GLY A 27 1.63 -7.78 -11.40
N PRO A 28 0.85 -6.90 -12.05
CA PRO A 28 1.14 -5.46 -12.08
C PRO A 28 1.35 -4.82 -10.70
N ILE A 29 0.60 -5.27 -9.69
CA ILE A 29 0.66 -4.73 -8.32
C ILE A 29 1.99 -5.13 -7.66
N PHE A 30 2.39 -6.39 -7.78
CA PHE A 30 3.68 -6.85 -7.25
C PHE A 30 4.84 -6.07 -7.86
N TYR A 31 4.82 -5.87 -9.17
CA TYR A 31 5.88 -5.11 -9.83
C TYR A 31 5.88 -3.61 -9.51
N ALA A 32 4.73 -3.04 -9.14
CA ALA A 32 4.65 -1.68 -8.63
C ALA A 32 5.23 -1.57 -7.21
N PHE A 33 5.06 -2.61 -6.40
CA PHE A 33 5.57 -2.69 -5.03
C PHE A 33 7.06 -3.02 -4.96
N LEU A 34 7.53 -3.95 -5.81
CA LEU A 34 8.90 -4.44 -5.80
C LEU A 34 9.86 -3.42 -6.42
N HIS A 35 11.04 -3.31 -5.82
CA HIS A 35 12.20 -2.68 -6.47
C HIS A 35 12.50 -3.35 -7.81
N GLU A 36 12.95 -2.58 -8.82
CA GLU A 36 13.21 -3.06 -10.18
C GLU A 36 14.19 -4.25 -10.21
N ASP A 37 15.24 -4.18 -9.38
CA ASP A 37 16.23 -5.26 -9.23
C ASP A 37 15.67 -6.55 -8.62
N HIS A 38 14.50 -6.50 -7.98
CA HIS A 38 13.87 -7.62 -7.27
C HIS A 38 12.70 -8.23 -8.06
N HIS A 39 12.55 -7.85 -9.33
CA HIS A 39 11.49 -8.35 -10.20
C HIS A 39 11.62 -9.85 -10.52
N ASP A 40 12.79 -10.46 -10.25
CA ASP A 40 13.03 -11.90 -10.31
C ASP A 40 12.24 -12.70 -9.26
N ILE A 41 11.74 -12.05 -8.21
CA ILE A 41 10.87 -12.65 -7.20
C ILE A 41 9.53 -13.09 -7.82
N VAL A 42 9.08 -12.43 -8.89
CA VAL A 42 7.79 -12.73 -9.52
C VAL A 42 8.00 -13.54 -10.79
N ASN A 43 7.42 -14.73 -10.83
CA ASN A 43 7.35 -15.57 -12.01
C ASN A 43 5.89 -15.76 -12.44
N TYR A 44 5.70 -16.37 -13.62
CA TYR A 44 4.38 -16.76 -14.11
C TYR A 44 4.37 -18.26 -14.36
N SER A 45 3.36 -18.92 -13.81
CA SER A 45 3.10 -20.34 -14.02
C SER A 45 1.64 -20.50 -14.37
N SER A 46 1.32 -21.20 -15.46
CA SER A 46 -0.07 -21.44 -15.88
C SER A 46 -0.89 -20.15 -16.04
N GLY A 47 -0.24 -19.06 -16.48
CA GLY A 47 -0.90 -17.77 -16.70
C GLY A 47 -1.22 -16.98 -15.42
N ASP A 48 -0.87 -17.48 -14.23
CA ASP A 48 -0.98 -16.78 -12.97
C ASP A 48 0.40 -16.40 -12.42
N PHE A 49 0.46 -15.33 -11.63
CA PHE A 49 1.70 -14.93 -10.99
C PHE A 49 2.02 -15.86 -9.80
N CYS A 50 3.30 -16.12 -9.58
CA CYS A 50 3.79 -16.86 -8.43
C CYS A 50 5.04 -16.20 -7.84
N ILE A 51 5.26 -16.40 -6.54
CA ILE A 51 6.46 -15.92 -5.85
C ILE A 51 7.54 -17.01 -5.94
N HIS A 52 8.70 -16.64 -6.45
CA HIS A 52 9.89 -17.50 -6.50
C HIS A 52 10.55 -17.56 -5.12
N ASN A 53 10.16 -18.56 -4.33
CA ASN A 53 10.59 -18.72 -2.94
C ASN A 53 12.12 -18.88 -2.76
N GLU A 54 12.87 -19.19 -3.81
CA GLU A 54 14.33 -19.38 -3.79
C GLU A 54 15.10 -18.09 -4.12
N SER A 55 14.41 -16.98 -4.45
CA SER A 55 15.08 -15.71 -4.70
C SER A 55 15.71 -15.18 -3.41
N LYS A 56 17.01 -14.84 -3.47
CA LYS A 56 17.74 -14.21 -2.36
C LYS A 56 17.20 -12.82 -2.03
N ASN A 57 16.57 -12.15 -3.00
CA ASN A 57 15.97 -10.83 -2.80
C ASN A 57 14.70 -10.88 -1.95
N LEU A 58 14.14 -12.08 -1.73
CA LEU A 58 12.94 -12.26 -0.91
C LEU A 58 13.19 -11.93 0.57
N ASP A 59 14.43 -12.09 1.03
CA ASP A 59 14.86 -11.79 2.40
C ASP A 59 14.69 -10.30 2.75
N TYR A 60 14.83 -9.40 1.77
CA TYR A 60 14.58 -7.96 1.91
C TYR A 60 13.11 -7.67 2.32
N TYR A 61 12.18 -8.54 1.94
CA TYR A 61 10.75 -8.41 2.24
C TYR A 61 10.30 -9.32 3.40
N GLY A 62 11.23 -10.01 4.06
CA GLY A 62 10.92 -10.92 5.17
C GLY A 62 10.24 -12.23 4.76
N GLY A 63 10.44 -12.70 3.52
CA GLY A 63 9.87 -13.96 3.03
C GLY A 63 8.56 -13.79 2.24
N ALA A 64 8.13 -14.85 1.54
CA ALA A 64 6.97 -14.82 0.64
C ALA A 64 5.65 -14.46 1.34
N GLY A 65 5.40 -15.00 2.54
CA GLY A 65 4.19 -14.71 3.32
C GLY A 65 4.12 -13.25 3.77
N THR A 66 5.26 -12.71 4.21
CA THR A 66 5.39 -11.30 4.62
C THR A 66 5.23 -10.37 3.42
N LEU A 67 5.92 -10.66 2.32
CA LEU A 67 5.79 -9.92 1.05
C LEU A 67 4.32 -9.88 0.59
N PHE A 68 3.62 -11.02 0.59
CA PHE A 68 2.21 -11.07 0.21
C PHE A 68 1.35 -10.15 1.09
N THR A 69 1.60 -10.15 2.41
CA THR A 69 0.88 -9.30 3.36
C THR A 69 1.15 -7.81 3.11
N GLN A 70 2.42 -7.45 2.85
CA GLN A 70 2.79 -6.08 2.53
C GLN A 70 2.17 -5.60 1.21
N VAL A 71 2.14 -6.45 0.17
CA VAL A 71 1.51 -6.12 -1.12
C VAL A 71 -0.01 -5.95 -0.96
N GLU A 72 -0.67 -6.80 -0.18
CA GLU A 72 -2.10 -6.64 0.11
C GLU A 72 -2.40 -5.36 0.89
N GLN A 73 -1.52 -4.93 1.80
CA GLN A 73 -1.62 -3.63 2.48
C GLN A 73 -1.36 -2.45 1.52
N PHE A 74 -0.34 -2.55 0.68
CA PHE A 74 0.04 -1.53 -0.31
C PHE A 74 -1.09 -1.19 -1.27
N ARG A 75 -1.79 -2.22 -1.76
CA ARG A 75 -2.93 -2.05 -2.67
C ARG A 75 -4.26 -1.75 -1.94
N ASN A 76 -4.28 -1.63 -0.62
CA ASN A 76 -5.50 -1.43 0.17
C ASN A 76 -6.01 0.02 0.11
N PHE A 77 -6.45 0.41 -1.07
CA PHE A 77 -7.10 1.68 -1.36
C PHE A 77 -8.14 1.50 -2.47
N PRO A 78 -9.20 2.33 -2.50
CA PRO A 78 -10.28 2.22 -3.48
C PRO A 78 -9.77 2.48 -4.91
N GLY A 79 -10.18 1.67 -5.88
CA GLY A 79 -9.76 1.78 -7.28
C GLY A 79 -8.35 1.25 -7.58
N ASN A 80 -7.70 0.53 -6.65
CA ASN A 80 -6.35 -0.01 -6.84
C ASN A 80 -6.17 -0.85 -8.11
N LEU A 81 -7.18 -1.64 -8.49
CA LEU A 81 -7.09 -2.51 -9.67
C LEU A 81 -6.99 -1.71 -10.98
N ASP A 82 -7.74 -0.62 -11.11
CA ASP A 82 -7.61 0.32 -12.23
C ASP A 82 -6.28 1.07 -12.16
N PHE A 83 -5.86 1.51 -10.97
CA PHE A 83 -4.63 2.27 -10.77
C PHE A 83 -3.38 1.47 -11.19
N PHE A 84 -3.34 0.18 -10.86
CA PHE A 84 -2.26 -0.72 -11.24
C PHE A 84 -2.47 -1.40 -12.59
N GLU A 85 -3.48 -0.99 -13.35
CA GLU A 85 -3.74 -1.50 -14.71
C GLU A 85 -3.92 -3.03 -14.76
N THR A 86 -4.63 -3.62 -13.79
CA THR A 86 -4.89 -5.07 -13.77
C THR A 86 -6.00 -5.44 -14.76
N ASP A 87 -6.00 -6.70 -15.20
CA ASP A 87 -7.02 -7.22 -16.09
C ASP A 87 -8.40 -7.35 -15.41
N LEU A 88 -9.44 -7.52 -16.23
CA LEU A 88 -10.83 -7.54 -15.78
C LEU A 88 -11.15 -8.73 -14.85
N SER A 89 -10.45 -9.85 -15.02
CA SER A 89 -10.63 -11.06 -14.22
C SER A 89 -9.86 -11.05 -12.90
N THR A 90 -9.03 -10.03 -12.67
CA THR A 90 -8.29 -9.91 -11.41
C THR A 90 -9.25 -9.75 -10.23
N PRO A 91 -9.23 -10.64 -9.23
CA PRO A 91 -10.16 -10.58 -8.12
C PRO A 91 -9.78 -9.47 -7.13
N TYR A 92 -10.77 -8.96 -6.41
CA TYR A 92 -10.58 -8.00 -5.33
C TYR A 92 -9.81 -8.60 -4.14
N LEU A 93 -9.38 -7.74 -3.21
CA LEU A 93 -8.72 -8.09 -1.96
C LEU A 93 -9.49 -9.21 -1.22
N THR A 94 -8.77 -10.25 -0.82
CA THR A 94 -9.35 -11.36 -0.04
C THR A 94 -8.70 -11.55 1.33
N ARG A 95 -7.48 -11.02 1.54
CA ARG A 95 -6.75 -11.21 2.81
C ARG A 95 -6.66 -9.95 3.66
N ALA A 96 -6.63 -8.76 3.06
CA ALA A 96 -6.70 -7.50 3.78
C ALA A 96 -8.15 -7.00 3.84
N TRP A 97 -8.62 -6.61 5.01
CA TRP A 97 -9.89 -5.90 5.15
C TRP A 97 -9.77 -4.49 4.57
N PRO A 98 -10.80 -4.01 3.85
CA PRO A 98 -10.85 -2.62 3.44
C PRO A 98 -10.77 -1.66 4.62
N LYS A 99 -10.27 -0.45 4.35
CA LYS A 99 -10.16 0.59 5.36
C LYS A 99 -11.55 1.11 5.74
N PHE A 100 -11.77 1.23 7.05
CA PHE A 100 -12.95 1.87 7.63
C PHE A 100 -12.56 3.24 8.18
N TYR A 101 -13.47 4.20 8.03
CA TYR A 101 -13.22 5.59 8.36
C TYR A 101 -14.25 6.06 9.37
N MET A 102 -13.83 6.91 10.31
CA MET A 102 -14.70 7.36 11.40
C MET A 102 -15.18 8.78 11.14
N SER A 103 -16.40 9.09 11.56
CA SER A 103 -16.82 10.49 11.64
C SER A 103 -16.05 11.23 12.73
N MET A 104 -15.58 12.43 12.40
CA MET A 104 -14.99 13.36 13.35
C MET A 104 -16.02 13.85 14.38
N LYS A 105 -17.31 13.91 14.01
CA LYS A 105 -18.41 14.38 14.88
C LYS A 105 -18.93 13.27 15.79
N ASN A 106 -18.96 12.03 15.31
CA ASN A 106 -19.43 10.87 16.06
C ASN A 106 -18.62 9.62 15.67
N GLN A 107 -17.64 9.27 16.51
CA GLN A 107 -16.74 8.13 16.28
C GLN A 107 -17.45 6.77 16.19
N LYS A 108 -18.73 6.65 16.58
CA LYS A 108 -19.53 5.43 16.37
C LYS A 108 -20.06 5.28 14.94
N LYS A 109 -20.07 6.37 14.14
CA LYS A 109 -20.45 6.30 12.74
C LYS A 109 -19.24 5.93 11.89
N VAL A 110 -19.33 4.77 11.26
CA VAL A 110 -18.30 4.19 10.40
C VAL A 110 -18.68 4.42 8.93
N TYR A 111 -17.69 4.72 8.11
CA TYR A 111 -17.78 4.96 6.68
C TYR A 111 -16.82 4.03 5.93
N ILE A 112 -17.15 3.76 4.68
CA ILE A 112 -16.34 2.98 3.75
C ILE A 112 -16.48 3.58 2.35
N TYR A 113 -15.47 3.44 1.50
CA TYR A 113 -15.65 3.77 0.08
C TYR A 113 -16.61 2.79 -0.57
N LYS A 114 -17.42 3.27 -1.51
CA LYS A 114 -18.37 2.41 -2.24
C LYS A 114 -17.67 1.31 -3.02
N GLN A 115 -16.51 1.59 -3.61
CA GLN A 115 -15.67 0.59 -4.30
C GLN A 115 -15.29 -0.56 -3.35
N ASP A 116 -14.96 -0.24 -2.10
CA ASP A 116 -14.55 -1.22 -1.10
C ASP A 116 -15.71 -2.10 -0.62
N LEU A 117 -16.97 -1.70 -0.84
CA LEU A 117 -18.12 -2.57 -0.62
C LEU A 117 -18.14 -3.76 -1.60
N LEU A 118 -17.63 -3.58 -2.83
CA LEU A 118 -17.49 -4.67 -3.80
C LEU A 118 -16.41 -5.67 -3.34
N SER A 119 -15.29 -5.15 -2.83
CA SER A 119 -14.25 -5.97 -2.16
C SER A 119 -14.84 -6.76 -0.99
N MET A 120 -15.62 -6.09 -0.13
CA MET A 120 -16.30 -6.73 0.99
C MET A 120 -17.24 -7.85 0.54
N MET A 121 -18.00 -7.66 -0.54
CA MET A 121 -18.88 -8.71 -1.06
C MET A 121 -18.10 -9.96 -1.46
N GLN A 122 -16.96 -9.81 -2.13
CA GLN A 122 -16.09 -10.93 -2.48
C GLN A 122 -15.50 -11.58 -1.22
N MET A 123 -15.01 -10.79 -0.26
CA MET A 123 -14.47 -11.31 1.01
C MET A 123 -15.49 -12.12 1.81
N GLN A 124 -16.74 -11.65 1.88
CA GLN A 124 -17.81 -12.36 2.58
C GLN A 124 -18.10 -13.71 1.94
N LEU A 125 -18.02 -13.82 0.62
CA LEU A 125 -18.06 -15.13 -0.03
C LEU A 125 -16.87 -15.98 0.41
N MET A 126 -15.64 -15.46 0.31
CA MET A 126 -14.42 -16.22 0.59
C MET A 126 -14.32 -16.74 2.03
N LYS A 127 -14.80 -15.99 3.02
CA LYS A 127 -14.83 -16.42 4.43
C LYS A 127 -15.71 -17.66 4.67
N ASN A 128 -16.74 -17.84 3.86
CA ASN A 128 -17.67 -18.96 4.00
C ASN A 128 -17.19 -20.22 3.26
N LEU A 129 -16.01 -20.17 2.62
CA LEU A 129 -15.44 -21.29 1.87
C LEU A 129 -14.51 -22.10 2.76
N GLU A 130 -14.63 -23.44 2.68
CA GLU A 130 -13.71 -24.35 3.37
C GLU A 130 -12.36 -24.42 2.64
N PRO A 131 -11.24 -24.64 3.35
CA PRO A 131 -9.90 -24.68 2.75
C PRO A 131 -9.73 -25.75 1.64
N GLN A 132 -10.55 -26.80 1.57
CA GLN A 132 -10.27 -27.94 0.69
C GLN A 132 -10.56 -27.72 -0.82
N ALA A 133 -11.16 -26.60 -1.24
CA ALA A 133 -11.54 -26.36 -2.64
C ALA A 133 -10.78 -25.21 -3.34
N HIS A 134 -9.52 -24.99 -2.95
CA HIS A 134 -8.69 -23.85 -3.35
C HIS A 134 -8.63 -23.56 -4.87
N THR A 135 -8.59 -24.56 -5.75
CA THR A 135 -8.42 -24.35 -7.20
C THR A 135 -9.72 -23.96 -7.91
N ASP A 136 -10.87 -24.53 -7.54
CA ASP A 136 -12.17 -24.16 -8.10
C ASP A 136 -12.59 -22.76 -7.67
N PHE A 137 -12.25 -22.39 -6.43
CA PHE A 137 -12.55 -21.07 -5.90
C PHE A 137 -11.72 -19.97 -6.54
N ALA A 138 -10.48 -20.24 -6.93
CA ALA A 138 -9.68 -19.27 -7.68
C ALA A 138 -10.38 -18.87 -8.99
N LEU A 139 -10.90 -19.85 -9.74
CA LEU A 139 -11.64 -19.57 -10.97
C LEU A 139 -12.94 -18.82 -10.70
N ILE A 140 -13.72 -19.23 -9.68
CA ILE A 140 -14.94 -18.50 -9.30
C ILE A 140 -14.61 -17.06 -8.91
N ALA A 141 -13.54 -16.83 -8.13
CA ALA A 141 -13.10 -15.50 -7.74
C ALA A 141 -12.73 -14.65 -8.96
N ASN A 142 -12.04 -15.23 -9.96
CA ASN A 142 -11.67 -14.52 -11.18
C ASN A 142 -12.89 -14.13 -12.04
N ILE A 143 -13.86 -15.05 -12.18
CA ILE A 143 -15.14 -14.76 -12.86
C ILE A 143 -15.94 -13.69 -12.11
N LEU A 144 -15.94 -13.74 -10.78
CA LEU A 144 -16.57 -12.70 -9.96
C LEU A 144 -15.81 -11.37 -10.02
N GLY A 145 -14.49 -11.39 -10.26
CA GLY A 145 -13.70 -10.20 -10.58
C GLY A 145 -14.30 -9.45 -11.77
N ILE A 146 -14.61 -10.16 -12.86
CA ILE A 146 -15.28 -9.58 -14.03
C ILE A 146 -16.62 -8.96 -13.66
N TYR A 147 -17.47 -9.71 -12.94
CA TYR A 147 -18.77 -9.21 -12.49
C TYR A 147 -18.63 -7.92 -11.65
N LEU A 148 -17.77 -7.95 -10.63
CA LEU A 148 -17.62 -6.85 -9.68
C LEU A 148 -16.97 -5.63 -10.35
N ARG A 149 -16.02 -5.80 -11.26
CA ARG A 149 -15.47 -4.70 -12.07
C ARG A 149 -16.52 -4.08 -12.98
N THR A 150 -17.42 -4.88 -13.57
CA THR A 150 -18.58 -4.34 -14.31
C THR A 150 -19.54 -3.55 -13.40
N LYS A 151 -19.72 -3.96 -12.13
CA LYS A 151 -20.50 -3.19 -11.16
C LYS A 151 -19.79 -1.92 -10.70
N GLU A 152 -18.47 -1.93 -10.61
CA GLU A 152 -17.67 -0.74 -10.28
C GLU A 152 -17.83 0.36 -11.34
N GLU A 153 -18.00 0.02 -12.62
CA GLU A 153 -18.25 1.02 -13.69
C GLU A 153 -19.51 1.84 -13.45
N MET A 154 -20.49 1.31 -12.71
CA MET A 154 -21.70 2.05 -12.33
C MET A 154 -21.37 3.28 -11.47
N MET A 155 -20.19 3.33 -10.85
CA MET A 155 -19.70 4.46 -10.04
C MET A 155 -19.07 5.59 -10.86
N ASP A 156 -18.95 5.45 -12.19
CA ASP A 156 -18.49 6.53 -13.09
C ASP A 156 -17.13 7.14 -12.67
N GLY A 157 -16.23 6.29 -12.17
CA GLY A 157 -14.90 6.69 -11.68
C GLY A 157 -14.89 7.58 -10.43
N LYS A 158 -16.03 7.72 -9.73
CA LYS A 158 -16.15 8.58 -8.54
C LYS A 158 -15.85 7.80 -7.28
N PHE A 159 -14.93 8.31 -6.46
CA PHE A 159 -14.64 7.79 -5.13
C PHE A 159 -15.51 8.50 -4.10
N GLU A 160 -16.51 7.79 -3.57
CA GLU A 160 -17.50 8.34 -2.64
C GLU A 160 -17.61 7.45 -1.40
N PHE A 161 -17.89 8.06 -0.25
CA PHE A 161 -18.19 7.32 0.97
C PHE A 161 -19.65 6.90 1.03
N ALA A 162 -19.88 5.80 1.75
CA ALA A 162 -21.18 5.41 2.26
C ALA A 162 -21.07 5.12 3.77
N PRO A 163 -22.12 5.41 4.56
CA PRO A 163 -22.22 4.88 5.91
C PRO A 163 -22.19 3.35 5.87
N TYR A 164 -21.30 2.76 6.66
CA TYR A 164 -21.14 1.31 6.76
C TYR A 164 -22.12 0.73 7.78
N ASP A 165 -22.84 -0.32 7.37
CA ASP A 165 -23.74 -1.09 8.23
C ASP A 165 -23.21 -2.53 8.30
N GLU A 166 -22.57 -2.83 9.43
CA GLU A 166 -21.95 -4.13 9.68
C GLU A 166 -22.98 -5.25 9.75
N THR A 167 -24.13 -5.01 10.40
CA THR A 167 -25.21 -5.99 10.53
C THR A 167 -25.69 -6.42 9.15
N LYS A 168 -25.94 -5.45 8.28
CA LYS A 168 -26.39 -5.67 6.91
C LYS A 168 -25.38 -6.42 6.05
N MET A 169 -24.10 -6.11 6.19
CA MET A 169 -23.02 -6.83 5.49
C MET A 169 -22.86 -8.27 6.01
N ASN A 170 -23.01 -8.48 7.31
CA ASN A 170 -22.95 -9.80 7.94
C ASN A 170 -24.16 -10.67 7.55
N GLU A 171 -25.36 -10.10 7.49
CA GLU A 171 -26.57 -10.78 6.98
C GLU A 171 -26.40 -11.21 5.53
N PHE A 172 -25.86 -10.32 4.68
CA PHE A 172 -25.49 -10.66 3.32
C PHE A 172 -24.50 -11.84 3.27
N GLY A 173 -23.43 -11.78 4.07
CA GLY A 173 -22.43 -12.83 4.18
C GLY A 173 -23.05 -14.18 4.56
N LYS A 174 -23.92 -14.22 5.57
CA LYS A 174 -24.65 -15.44 5.96
C LYS A 174 -25.55 -15.97 4.84
N LYS A 175 -26.26 -15.07 4.15
CA LYS A 175 -27.18 -15.44 3.06
C LYS A 175 -26.43 -16.05 1.87
N VAL A 176 -25.37 -15.39 1.40
CA VAL A 176 -24.57 -15.89 0.27
C VAL A 176 -23.84 -17.17 0.66
N GLY A 177 -23.25 -17.25 1.85
CA GLY A 177 -22.59 -18.46 2.36
C GLY A 177 -23.55 -19.65 2.48
N GLY A 178 -24.75 -19.43 3.01
CA GLY A 178 -25.78 -20.47 3.12
C GLY A 178 -26.27 -20.97 1.75
N ARG A 179 -26.51 -20.06 0.80
CA ARG A 179 -26.87 -20.42 -0.58
C ARG A 179 -25.75 -21.17 -1.29
N PHE A 180 -24.51 -20.76 -1.05
CA PHE A 180 -23.33 -21.39 -1.61
C PHE A 180 -23.17 -22.82 -1.08
N LYS A 181 -23.17 -23.01 0.25
CA LYS A 181 -23.11 -24.35 0.87
C LYS A 181 -24.23 -25.26 0.38
N PHE A 182 -25.46 -24.75 0.32
CA PHE A 182 -26.60 -25.51 -0.19
C PHE A 182 -26.39 -25.97 -1.64
N ALA A 183 -25.83 -25.11 -2.50
CA ALA A 183 -25.51 -25.46 -3.88
C ALA A 183 -24.35 -26.49 -3.96
N MET A 184 -23.37 -26.43 -3.05
CA MET A 184 -22.31 -27.43 -2.95
C MET A 184 -22.83 -28.81 -2.53
N GLU A 185 -23.67 -28.87 -1.49
CA GLU A 185 -24.20 -30.12 -0.91
C GLU A 185 -25.15 -30.84 -1.87
N ARG A 186 -25.86 -30.08 -2.71
CA ARG A 186 -26.79 -30.61 -3.72
C ARG A 186 -26.16 -30.71 -5.11
N ARG A 187 -24.88 -31.04 -5.17
CA ARG A 187 -24.10 -31.12 -6.42
C ARG A 187 -24.86 -31.87 -7.52
N GLU A 188 -25.43 -33.03 -7.19
CA GLU A 188 -26.19 -33.90 -8.10
C GLU A 188 -27.50 -33.28 -8.60
N THR A 189 -28.13 -32.38 -7.85
CA THR A 189 -29.40 -31.74 -8.23
C THR A 189 -29.22 -30.51 -9.12
N TYR A 190 -28.03 -29.89 -9.08
CA TYR A 190 -27.73 -28.68 -9.84
C TYR A 190 -26.81 -28.91 -11.05
N THR A 191 -26.03 -29.99 -11.09
CA THR A 191 -25.45 -30.47 -12.36
C THR A 191 -26.58 -31.02 -13.21
N SER A 192 -27.32 -30.14 -13.89
CA SER A 192 -28.04 -30.59 -15.06
C SER A 192 -26.99 -31.19 -16.00
N ASN A 193 -27.23 -32.40 -16.51
CA ASN A 193 -26.36 -33.13 -17.44
C ASN A 193 -26.14 -32.40 -18.79
N GLN A 194 -26.14 -31.07 -18.83
CA GLN A 194 -26.27 -30.25 -20.03
C GLN A 194 -24.96 -30.03 -20.79
N LEU A 195 -23.78 -30.12 -20.18
CA LEU A 195 -22.50 -30.11 -20.91
C LEU A 195 -22.22 -31.47 -21.56
N ASN A 196 -23.03 -32.51 -21.32
CA ASN A 196 -22.80 -33.84 -21.89
C ASN A 196 -22.87 -33.86 -23.42
N ASP A 197 -23.59 -32.92 -24.03
CA ASP A 197 -23.75 -32.86 -25.48
C ASP A 197 -22.65 -32.05 -26.18
N LYS A 198 -21.99 -31.10 -25.49
CA LYS A 198 -20.92 -30.23 -26.02
C LYS A 198 -19.91 -29.81 -24.94
N LYS A 199 -18.87 -30.62 -24.74
CA LYS A 199 -17.84 -30.42 -23.71
C LYS A 199 -16.72 -29.50 -24.18
N THR A 200 -17.05 -28.28 -24.60
CA THR A 200 -16.06 -27.33 -25.16
C THR A 200 -16.00 -26.02 -24.38
N VAL A 201 -14.89 -25.30 -24.52
CA VAL A 201 -14.67 -23.99 -23.87
C VAL A 201 -15.71 -22.96 -24.32
N GLU A 202 -16.12 -23.00 -25.59
CA GLU A 202 -17.10 -22.08 -26.17
C GLU A 202 -18.47 -22.23 -25.50
N GLU A 203 -18.87 -23.46 -25.15
CA GLU A 203 -20.13 -23.73 -24.47
C GLU A 203 -20.08 -23.25 -23.01
N VAL A 204 -18.96 -23.44 -22.32
CA VAL A 204 -18.73 -22.89 -20.96
C VAL A 204 -18.81 -21.36 -21.00
N SER A 205 -18.09 -20.75 -21.93
CA SER A 205 -18.08 -19.29 -22.12
C SER A 205 -19.49 -18.77 -22.38
N ARG A 206 -20.21 -19.34 -23.35
CA ARG A 206 -21.59 -18.96 -23.69
C ARG A 206 -22.51 -18.97 -22.47
N ARG A 207 -22.39 -19.95 -21.58
CA ARG A 207 -23.20 -20.03 -20.36
C ARG A 207 -22.83 -18.95 -19.35
N LEU A 208 -21.54 -18.69 -19.16
CA LEU A 208 -21.08 -17.62 -18.27
C LEU A 208 -21.47 -16.24 -18.79
N LYS A 209 -21.40 -15.98 -20.11
CA LYS A 209 -21.90 -14.74 -20.74
C LYS A 209 -23.40 -14.50 -20.49
N ASN A 210 -24.20 -15.55 -20.29
CA ASN A 210 -25.63 -15.42 -19.94
C ASN A 210 -25.87 -15.11 -18.45
N ILE A 211 -24.86 -15.29 -17.60
CA ILE A 211 -24.93 -15.03 -16.16
C ILE A 211 -24.39 -13.64 -15.84
N LEU A 212 -23.28 -13.27 -16.49
CA LEU A 212 -22.58 -12.01 -16.26
C LEU A 212 -23.26 -10.87 -17.01
N PRO A 213 -23.29 -9.65 -16.45
CA PRO A 213 -23.65 -8.46 -17.20
C PRO A 213 -22.53 -8.07 -18.18
N PRO A 214 -22.84 -7.53 -19.36
CA PRO A 214 -21.83 -7.04 -20.28
C PRO A 214 -21.10 -5.85 -19.67
N ASN A 215 -19.77 -5.85 -19.79
CA ASN A 215 -18.93 -4.72 -19.41
C ASN A 215 -18.91 -3.71 -20.55
N HIS A 216 -18.99 -2.40 -20.28
CA HIS A 216 -19.01 -1.41 -21.36
C HIS A 216 -17.71 -1.40 -22.17
N ARG A 217 -16.59 -1.79 -21.55
CA ARG A 217 -15.26 -1.87 -22.17
C ARG A 217 -14.90 -3.27 -22.68
N ASP A 218 -15.69 -4.27 -22.33
CA ASP A 218 -15.56 -5.65 -22.83
C ASP A 218 -16.94 -6.25 -23.13
N PRO A 219 -17.69 -5.68 -24.11
CA PRO A 219 -19.05 -6.13 -24.40
C PRO A 219 -19.08 -7.55 -24.99
N GLU A 220 -17.99 -7.96 -25.64
CA GLU A 220 -17.84 -9.28 -26.26
C GLU A 220 -17.27 -10.35 -25.31
N TYR A 221 -16.94 -9.97 -24.06
CA TYR A 221 -16.38 -10.84 -23.04
C TYR A 221 -15.02 -11.46 -23.42
N VAL A 222 -14.17 -10.70 -24.11
CA VAL A 222 -12.81 -11.11 -24.49
C VAL A 222 -11.99 -11.50 -23.25
N GLY A 223 -12.12 -10.77 -22.13
CA GLY A 223 -11.40 -11.09 -20.90
C GLY A 223 -11.82 -12.42 -20.29
N LEU A 224 -13.12 -12.76 -20.37
CA LEU A 224 -13.64 -14.06 -19.95
C LEU A 224 -13.12 -15.17 -20.87
N ASP A 225 -13.16 -14.96 -22.18
CA ASP A 225 -12.71 -15.95 -23.16
C ASP A 225 -11.21 -16.24 -22.96
N GLN A 226 -10.37 -15.21 -22.80
CA GLN A 226 -8.95 -15.35 -22.48
C GLN A 226 -8.72 -16.14 -21.18
N LEU A 227 -9.46 -15.83 -20.11
CA LEU A 227 -9.38 -16.56 -18.85
C LEU A 227 -9.69 -18.05 -19.04
N LEU A 228 -10.78 -18.37 -19.75
CA LEU A 228 -11.20 -19.75 -19.98
C LEU A 228 -10.24 -20.51 -20.89
N THR A 229 -9.70 -19.86 -21.93
CA THR A 229 -8.68 -20.46 -22.81
C THR A 229 -7.44 -20.86 -22.01
N ARG A 230 -6.89 -19.96 -21.20
CA ARG A 230 -5.73 -20.27 -20.33
C ARG A 230 -6.01 -21.46 -19.42
N LEU A 231 -7.16 -21.46 -18.77
CA LEU A 231 -7.52 -22.54 -17.84
C LEU A 231 -7.79 -23.87 -18.53
N ASN A 232 -8.23 -23.85 -19.78
CA ASN A 232 -8.42 -25.05 -20.58
C ASN A 232 -7.10 -25.72 -20.95
N GLU A 233 -5.99 -24.98 -21.05
CA GLU A 233 -4.66 -25.54 -21.28
C GLU A 233 -4.22 -26.43 -20.11
N ASP A 234 -4.44 -25.98 -18.87
CA ASP A 234 -4.09 -26.76 -17.67
C ASP A 234 -5.16 -27.80 -17.30
N ASN A 235 -6.44 -27.44 -17.48
CA ASN A 235 -7.59 -28.24 -17.08
C ASN A 235 -8.62 -28.31 -18.21
N PRO A 236 -8.39 -29.17 -19.23
CA PRO A 236 -9.24 -29.25 -20.41
C PRO A 236 -10.71 -29.52 -20.06
N VAL A 237 -11.63 -28.76 -20.65
CA VAL A 237 -13.07 -28.87 -20.43
C VAL A 237 -13.58 -30.26 -20.79
N GLU A 238 -13.04 -30.89 -21.84
CA GLU A 238 -13.46 -32.23 -22.28
C GLU A 238 -13.29 -33.26 -21.16
N LYS A 239 -12.17 -33.14 -20.42
CA LYS A 239 -11.81 -34.02 -19.32
C LYS A 239 -12.43 -33.59 -17.99
N ASN A 240 -12.72 -32.30 -17.83
CA ASN A 240 -13.15 -31.70 -16.56
C ASN A 240 -14.57 -31.09 -16.60
N HIS A 241 -15.43 -31.46 -17.57
CA HIS A 241 -16.74 -30.85 -17.78
C HIS A 241 -17.62 -30.72 -16.51
N GLN A 242 -17.62 -31.72 -15.62
CA GLN A 242 -18.36 -31.66 -14.34
C GLN A 242 -17.87 -30.53 -13.42
N ARG A 243 -16.56 -30.25 -13.44
CA ARG A 243 -15.95 -29.13 -12.71
C ARG A 243 -16.43 -27.79 -13.26
N TYR A 244 -16.50 -27.65 -14.58
CA TYR A 244 -16.99 -26.41 -15.21
C TYR A 244 -18.50 -26.21 -15.02
N GLU A 245 -19.33 -27.26 -15.10
CA GLU A 245 -20.76 -27.17 -14.74
C GLU A 245 -20.97 -26.68 -13.31
N TYR A 246 -20.14 -27.20 -12.40
CA TYR A 246 -20.16 -26.81 -11.00
C TYR A 246 -19.82 -25.32 -10.84
N ILE A 247 -18.78 -24.84 -11.52
CA ILE A 247 -18.38 -23.43 -11.50
C ILE A 247 -19.47 -22.52 -12.08
N ILE A 248 -20.10 -22.90 -13.20
CA ILE A 248 -21.22 -22.16 -13.80
C ILE A 248 -22.38 -22.05 -12.82
N THR A 249 -22.76 -23.16 -12.19
CA THR A 249 -23.84 -23.23 -11.20
C THR A 249 -23.58 -22.30 -10.04
N LEU A 250 -22.39 -22.40 -9.43
CA LEU A 250 -22.03 -21.59 -8.28
C LEU A 250 -21.97 -20.10 -8.64
N THR A 251 -21.39 -19.77 -9.79
CA THR A 251 -21.36 -18.40 -10.30
C THR A 251 -22.78 -17.83 -10.42
N LYS A 252 -23.72 -18.60 -11.00
CA LYS A 252 -25.12 -18.19 -11.13
C LYS A 252 -25.77 -17.89 -9.77
N VAL A 253 -25.54 -18.74 -8.78
CA VAL A 253 -26.09 -18.57 -7.42
C VAL A 253 -25.51 -17.31 -6.77
N VAL A 254 -24.19 -17.14 -6.80
CA VAL A 254 -23.51 -15.99 -6.18
C VAL A 254 -23.93 -14.68 -6.86
N VAL A 255 -23.89 -14.62 -8.20
CA VAL A 255 -24.28 -13.44 -8.98
C VAL A 255 -25.74 -13.07 -8.71
N GLY A 256 -26.64 -14.05 -8.56
CA GLY A 256 -28.04 -13.81 -8.18
C GLY A 256 -28.18 -13.12 -6.82
N GLU A 257 -27.45 -13.58 -5.81
CA GLU A 257 -27.46 -12.97 -4.46
C GLU A 257 -26.76 -11.60 -4.45
N PHE A 258 -25.68 -11.43 -5.21
CA PHE A 258 -24.99 -10.14 -5.37
C PHE A 258 -25.92 -9.10 -6.00
N ASN A 259 -26.60 -9.45 -7.10
CA ASN A 259 -27.57 -8.56 -7.74
C ASN A 259 -28.73 -8.20 -6.78
N THR A 260 -29.24 -9.18 -6.03
CA THR A 260 -30.31 -8.95 -5.04
C THR A 260 -29.87 -7.94 -3.99
N PHE A 261 -28.65 -8.11 -3.45
CA PHE A 261 -28.08 -7.21 -2.45
C PHE A 261 -27.84 -5.80 -3.01
N ILE A 262 -27.23 -5.68 -4.19
CA ILE A 262 -26.97 -4.39 -4.84
C ILE A 262 -28.28 -3.65 -5.11
N ASN A 263 -29.30 -4.34 -5.64
CA ASN A 263 -30.59 -3.73 -5.97
C ASN A 263 -31.37 -3.27 -4.73
N ALA A 264 -31.28 -4.00 -3.63
CA ALA A 264 -31.87 -3.58 -2.35
C ALA A 264 -31.14 -2.37 -1.75
N ASN A 265 -29.88 -2.13 -2.15
CA ASN A 265 -28.95 -1.20 -1.51
C ASN A 265 -28.33 -0.22 -2.49
N LYS A 266 -29.10 0.28 -3.46
CA LYS A 266 -28.60 1.14 -4.56
C LYS A 266 -27.73 2.30 -4.09
N SER A 267 -28.03 2.91 -2.94
CA SER A 267 -27.25 4.03 -2.38
C SER A 267 -25.79 3.67 -2.05
N TRP A 268 -25.48 2.39 -1.87
CA TRP A 268 -24.13 1.87 -1.64
C TRP A 268 -23.34 1.63 -2.93
N PHE A 269 -24.01 1.47 -4.07
CA PHE A 269 -23.38 1.01 -5.32
C PHE A 269 -23.56 1.94 -6.51
N LEU A 270 -24.33 3.01 -6.35
CA LEU A 270 -24.48 4.07 -7.33
C LEU A 270 -23.83 5.36 -6.82
N PRO A 271 -23.29 6.22 -7.72
CA PRO A 271 -22.94 7.59 -7.38
C PRO A 271 -24.10 8.26 -6.67
N ILE A 272 -23.79 9.10 -5.68
CA ILE A 272 -24.73 9.76 -4.77
C ILE A 272 -26.12 9.93 -5.42
N PRO A 273 -27.16 9.21 -4.94
CA PRO A 273 -28.48 9.32 -5.51
C PRO A 273 -29.06 10.71 -5.23
N VAL A 274 -29.73 11.27 -6.23
CA VAL A 274 -30.35 12.61 -6.24
C VAL A 274 -31.38 12.79 -5.11
N ASP A 275 -31.84 11.69 -4.51
CA ASP A 275 -32.99 11.60 -3.60
C ASP A 275 -32.64 11.59 -2.11
N GLN A 276 -31.40 11.84 -1.70
CA GLN A 276 -31.08 12.00 -0.27
C GLN A 276 -31.59 13.35 0.25
N ASN A 277 -32.67 13.33 1.04
CA ASN A 277 -33.17 14.48 1.78
C ASN A 277 -33.19 14.16 3.29
N PRO A 278 -32.48 14.92 4.16
CA PRO A 278 -31.59 16.04 3.84
C PRO A 278 -30.29 15.59 3.14
N ARG A 279 -29.78 16.44 2.24
CA ARG A 279 -28.50 16.21 1.56
C ARG A 279 -27.36 16.37 2.57
N ILE A 280 -26.58 15.31 2.77
CA ILE A 280 -25.37 15.32 3.60
C ILE A 280 -24.16 15.46 2.66
N ALA A 281 -23.26 16.41 2.93
CA ALA A 281 -21.96 16.52 2.27
C ALA A 281 -20.95 15.62 2.99
N TYR A 282 -20.17 14.81 2.26
CA TYR A 282 -19.15 13.93 2.85
C TYR A 282 -17.76 14.43 2.46
N VAL A 283 -16.98 14.89 3.44
CA VAL A 283 -15.66 15.50 3.18
C VAL A 283 -14.61 14.82 4.03
N ARG A 284 -13.51 14.41 3.40
CA ARG A 284 -12.37 13.81 4.09
C ARG A 284 -11.58 14.85 4.86
N VAL A 285 -11.17 14.44 6.05
CA VAL A 285 -10.20 15.15 6.87
C VAL A 285 -8.98 14.25 7.01
N LEU A 286 -7.86 14.70 6.47
CA LEU A 286 -6.56 14.05 6.56
C LEU A 286 -5.92 14.47 7.88
N GLN A 287 -5.71 13.49 8.76
CA GLN A 287 -5.17 13.72 10.10
C GLN A 287 -3.69 13.36 10.16
N GLU A 288 -2.88 14.34 10.55
CA GLU A 288 -1.44 14.24 10.82
C GLU A 288 -1.17 14.51 12.31
N PRO A 289 0.03 14.15 12.85
CA PRO A 289 0.38 14.45 14.24
C PRO A 289 0.31 15.94 14.59
N LYS A 290 0.66 16.81 13.63
CA LYS A 290 0.77 18.27 13.83
C LYS A 290 -0.50 19.06 13.43
N GLY A 291 -1.51 18.41 12.86
CA GLY A 291 -2.67 19.12 12.33
C GLY A 291 -3.65 18.25 11.56
N SER A 292 -4.69 18.87 11.02
CA SER A 292 -5.68 18.19 10.19
C SER A 292 -6.16 19.11 9.10
N TYR A 293 -6.13 18.62 7.87
CA TYR A 293 -6.47 19.38 6.69
C TYR A 293 -7.46 18.62 5.82
N LEU A 294 -7.99 19.29 4.81
CA LEU A 294 -8.88 18.71 3.80
C LEU A 294 -8.53 19.23 2.42
N PHE A 295 -8.96 18.50 1.38
CA PHE A 295 -8.89 19.01 0.02
C PHE A 295 -9.94 20.11 -0.19
N GLY A 296 -9.49 21.33 -0.50
CA GLY A 296 -10.40 22.47 -0.65
C GLY A 296 -11.42 22.26 -1.77
N PHE A 297 -10.99 21.71 -2.91
CA PHE A 297 -11.89 21.42 -4.04
C PHE A 297 -12.87 20.29 -3.76
N GLU A 298 -12.55 19.36 -2.85
CA GLU A 298 -13.50 18.34 -2.38
C GLU A 298 -14.61 18.98 -1.56
N LEU A 299 -14.24 19.83 -0.58
CA LEU A 299 -15.20 20.60 0.20
C LEU A 299 -16.09 21.48 -0.69
N LEU A 300 -15.50 22.19 -1.65
CA LEU A 300 -16.23 23.05 -2.59
C LEU A 300 -17.26 22.26 -3.41
N LYS A 301 -16.85 21.10 -3.96
CA LYS A 301 -17.72 20.23 -4.75
C LYS A 301 -18.92 19.75 -3.93
N GLU A 302 -18.67 19.28 -2.71
CA GLU A 302 -19.73 18.73 -1.85
C GLU A 302 -20.67 19.82 -1.32
N MET A 303 -20.15 20.99 -0.96
CA MET A 303 -20.97 22.13 -0.58
C MET A 303 -21.90 22.60 -1.72
N ARG A 304 -21.37 22.72 -2.95
CA ARG A 304 -22.18 23.07 -4.14
C ARG A 304 -23.27 22.03 -4.39
N ARG A 305 -22.94 20.74 -4.31
CA ARG A 305 -23.90 19.63 -4.49
C ARG A 305 -25.05 19.70 -3.49
N CYS A 306 -24.74 20.06 -2.25
CA CYS A 306 -25.72 20.23 -1.19
C CYS A 306 -26.43 21.59 -1.18
N GLY A 307 -26.18 22.48 -2.16
CA GLY A 307 -26.83 23.79 -2.27
C GLY A 307 -26.39 24.79 -1.21
N MET A 308 -25.19 24.63 -0.64
CA MET A 308 -24.65 25.54 0.38
C MET A 308 -23.98 26.77 -0.28
N ASN A 309 -23.94 27.91 0.42
CA ASN A 309 -23.14 29.08 -0.04
C ASN A 309 -21.64 28.73 0.00
N THR A 310 -20.97 28.94 -1.14
CA THR A 310 -19.56 28.61 -1.38
C THR A 310 -18.69 29.80 -1.78
N GLU A 311 -19.21 31.04 -1.85
CA GLU A 311 -18.49 32.22 -2.35
C GLU A 311 -17.14 32.44 -1.66
N VAL A 312 -17.10 32.36 -0.33
CA VAL A 312 -15.86 32.53 0.46
C VAL A 312 -14.84 31.43 0.17
N LEU A 313 -15.30 30.21 -0.12
CA LEU A 313 -14.41 29.08 -0.42
C LEU A 313 -13.89 29.15 -1.86
N GLU A 314 -14.75 29.55 -2.81
CA GLU A 314 -14.35 29.82 -4.20
C GLU A 314 -13.27 30.89 -4.27
N GLU A 315 -13.42 31.94 -3.45
CA GLU A 315 -12.44 33.01 -3.31
C GLU A 315 -11.09 32.49 -2.81
N LYS A 316 -11.09 31.68 -1.75
CA LYS A 316 -9.87 31.08 -1.18
C LYS A 316 -9.14 30.14 -2.15
N LEU A 317 -9.89 29.45 -3.00
CA LEU A 317 -9.37 28.46 -3.94
C LEU A 317 -9.08 29.05 -5.32
N ARG A 318 -9.28 30.35 -5.51
CA ARG A 318 -8.97 31.05 -6.74
C ARG A 318 -7.50 30.85 -7.09
N GLU A 319 -7.22 30.46 -8.34
CA GLU A 319 -5.86 30.21 -8.87
C GLU A 319 -5.12 29.04 -8.20
N LYS A 320 -5.79 28.22 -7.40
CA LYS A 320 -5.24 26.99 -6.82
C LYS A 320 -5.52 25.77 -7.69
N ARG A 321 -4.70 24.72 -7.53
CA ARG A 321 -4.88 23.41 -8.20
C ARG A 321 -5.79 22.49 -7.39
N ASP A 322 -6.35 21.47 -8.04
CA ASP A 322 -7.33 20.53 -7.45
C ASP A 322 -6.88 19.88 -6.14
N ASN A 323 -5.58 19.64 -5.96
CA ASN A 323 -4.97 19.02 -4.77
C ASN A 323 -4.61 20.03 -3.66
N TYR A 324 -5.03 21.29 -3.76
CA TYR A 324 -4.76 22.28 -2.71
C TYR A 324 -5.52 21.94 -1.42
N CYS A 325 -4.78 21.94 -0.32
CA CYS A 325 -5.23 21.62 1.02
C CYS A 325 -5.52 22.88 1.84
N LEU A 326 -6.57 22.81 2.65
CA LEU A 326 -6.93 23.83 3.63
C LEU A 326 -6.86 23.22 5.02
N GLU A 327 -6.30 23.97 5.97
CA GLU A 327 -6.34 23.57 7.37
C GLU A 327 -7.78 23.60 7.88
N ILE A 328 -8.15 22.64 8.72
CA ILE A 328 -9.53 22.55 9.21
C ILE A 328 -9.95 23.82 9.97
N GLU A 329 -9.01 24.44 10.70
CA GLU A 329 -9.28 25.67 11.45
C GLU A 329 -9.54 26.87 10.51
N GLU A 330 -8.97 26.91 9.31
CA GLU A 330 -9.19 27.99 8.32
C GLU A 330 -10.60 28.01 7.75
N VAL A 331 -11.25 26.83 7.73
CA VAL A 331 -12.60 26.64 7.18
C VAL A 331 -13.63 26.32 8.26
N ARG A 332 -13.23 26.32 9.53
CA ARG A 332 -14.10 25.94 10.65
C ARG A 332 -15.39 26.75 10.71
N SER A 333 -15.31 28.07 10.51
CA SER A 333 -16.49 28.95 10.47
C SER A 333 -17.40 28.68 9.27
N LEU A 334 -16.84 28.20 8.15
CA LEU A 334 -17.58 27.87 6.93
C LEU A 334 -18.33 26.54 7.06
N ILE A 335 -17.83 25.61 7.87
CA ILE A 335 -18.41 24.26 8.03
C ILE A 335 -19.26 24.13 9.28
N LYS A 336 -19.11 25.04 10.26
CA LYS A 336 -19.87 25.05 11.50
C LYS A 336 -21.37 25.10 11.21
N ASP A 337 -22.15 24.31 11.94
CA ASP A 337 -23.61 24.24 11.86
C ASP A 337 -24.18 23.81 10.49
N LYS A 338 -23.33 23.39 9.54
CA LYS A 338 -23.75 22.82 8.25
C LYS A 338 -23.87 21.30 8.31
N ASN A 339 -24.71 20.75 7.43
CA ASN A 339 -24.90 19.32 7.25
C ASN A 339 -23.75 18.67 6.45
N ILE A 340 -22.54 18.81 6.99
CA ILE A 340 -21.30 18.24 6.47
C ILE A 340 -20.83 17.16 7.44
N GLU A 341 -20.61 15.97 6.93
CA GLU A 341 -20.00 14.85 7.65
C GLU A 341 -18.50 14.84 7.34
N LEU A 342 -17.69 15.01 8.39
CA LEU A 342 -16.23 15.06 8.28
C LEU A 342 -15.70 13.66 8.57
N ILE A 343 -15.08 13.04 7.58
CA ILE A 343 -14.63 11.65 7.63
C ILE A 343 -13.13 11.63 7.87
N LEU A 344 -12.71 11.16 9.05
CA LEU A 344 -11.31 11.07 9.43
C LEU A 344 -10.60 10.00 8.61
N THR A 345 -9.53 10.42 7.94
CA THR A 345 -8.58 9.59 7.21
C THR A 345 -7.22 9.79 7.86
N LEU A 346 -6.71 8.74 8.52
CA LEU A 346 -5.39 8.80 9.15
C LEU A 346 -4.31 8.77 8.07
N VAL A 347 -3.48 9.81 8.03
CA VAL A 347 -2.25 9.83 7.24
C VAL A 347 -1.17 9.23 8.13
N THR A 348 -1.12 7.89 8.19
CA THR A 348 -0.06 7.20 8.91
C THR A 348 1.14 7.03 8.00
N ALA A 349 2.33 7.39 8.47
CA ALA A 349 3.58 6.98 7.83
C ALA A 349 3.55 5.46 7.63
N SER A 350 3.63 5.06 6.37
CA SER A 350 3.46 3.66 5.99
C SER A 350 4.60 2.81 6.58
N PRO A 351 4.34 1.79 7.42
CA PRO A 351 5.38 0.87 7.88
C PRO A 351 5.87 -0.08 6.77
N ILE A 352 5.31 0.04 5.55
CA ILE A 352 5.66 -0.75 4.37
C ILE A 352 6.57 0.06 3.44
N LYS A 353 7.32 -0.64 2.60
CA LYS A 353 8.39 -0.08 1.74
C LYS A 353 7.92 0.95 0.70
N GLU A 354 6.64 0.90 0.32
CA GLU A 354 6.04 1.79 -0.69
C GLU A 354 4.83 2.56 -0.12
N PRO A 355 4.62 3.82 -0.53
CA PRO A 355 3.54 4.66 -0.01
C PRO A 355 2.19 4.18 -0.52
N ILE A 356 1.16 4.27 0.33
CA ILE A 356 -0.20 3.86 -0.02
C ILE A 356 -0.92 5.04 -0.69
N TRP A 357 -1.37 4.83 -1.92
CA TRP A 357 -2.15 5.79 -2.68
C TRP A 357 -3.52 6.03 -2.07
N MET A 358 -4.05 7.24 -2.25
CA MET A 358 -5.43 7.58 -1.92
C MET A 358 -6.08 8.36 -3.05
N PRO A 359 -7.43 8.31 -3.18
CA PRO A 359 -8.13 9.15 -4.13
C PRO A 359 -7.86 10.63 -3.90
N ALA A 360 -7.65 11.37 -4.97
CA ALA A 360 -7.58 12.83 -4.98
C ALA A 360 -8.85 13.41 -5.63
N PRO A 361 -9.16 14.69 -5.40
CA PRO A 361 -10.21 15.38 -6.13
C PRO A 361 -10.07 15.19 -7.65
N GLY A 362 -11.21 15.02 -8.34
CA GLY A 362 -11.24 14.81 -9.78
C GLY A 362 -10.99 13.38 -10.26
N GLY A 363 -11.01 12.38 -9.37
CA GLY A 363 -10.83 10.97 -9.74
C GLY A 363 -9.37 10.58 -9.98
N LYS A 364 -8.43 11.41 -9.53
CA LYS A 364 -6.98 11.16 -9.57
C LYS A 364 -6.55 10.40 -8.31
N PHE A 365 -5.26 10.12 -8.19
CA PHE A 365 -4.64 9.55 -7.00
C PHE A 365 -3.48 10.42 -6.53
N CYS A 366 -3.25 10.45 -5.23
CA CYS A 366 -2.13 11.15 -4.60
C CYS A 366 -1.57 10.36 -3.42
N ILE A 367 -0.40 10.79 -2.96
CA ILE A 367 0.27 10.35 -1.73
C ILE A 367 0.81 11.58 -1.00
N PRO A 368 1.07 11.49 0.32
CA PRO A 368 1.74 12.56 1.04
C PRO A 368 3.12 12.87 0.42
N SER A 369 3.45 14.15 0.30
CA SER A 369 4.72 14.57 -0.30
C SER A 369 5.93 14.07 0.47
N THR A 370 5.82 13.98 1.81
CA THR A 370 6.86 13.42 2.69
C THR A 370 7.11 11.94 2.41
N ASP A 371 6.05 11.17 2.19
CA ASP A 371 6.11 9.73 1.93
C ASP A 371 6.69 9.45 0.54
N PHE A 372 6.35 10.28 -0.45
CA PHE A 372 6.96 10.23 -1.79
C PHE A 372 8.47 10.48 -1.75
N VAL A 373 8.91 11.54 -1.07
CA VAL A 373 10.34 11.86 -0.97
C VAL A 373 11.09 10.77 -0.22
N GLN A 374 10.52 10.24 0.88
CA GLN A 374 11.11 9.13 1.61
C GLN A 374 11.24 7.87 0.74
N SER A 375 10.18 7.48 0.01
CA SER A 375 10.22 6.28 -0.82
C SER A 375 11.18 6.42 -2.01
N LEU A 376 11.28 7.61 -2.62
CA LEU A 376 12.21 7.84 -3.71
C LEU A 376 13.67 7.79 -3.25
N ILE A 377 14.00 8.41 -2.11
CA ILE A 377 15.36 8.33 -1.53
C ILE A 377 15.72 6.88 -1.22
N ALA A 378 14.80 6.12 -0.61
CA ALA A 378 15.01 4.70 -0.33
C ALA A 378 15.25 3.91 -1.64
N ARG A 379 14.50 4.20 -2.71
CA ARG A 379 14.67 3.55 -4.01
C ARG A 379 16.01 3.86 -4.65
N ILE A 380 16.45 5.11 -4.61
CA ILE A 380 17.77 5.54 -5.11
C ILE A 380 18.89 4.85 -4.32
N HIS A 381 18.74 4.76 -2.99
CA HIS A 381 19.68 4.00 -2.17
C HIS A 381 19.72 2.53 -2.56
N ASN A 382 18.57 1.88 -2.71
CA ASN A 382 18.44 0.46 -3.05
C ASN A 382 18.92 0.13 -4.47
N THR A 383 18.92 1.09 -5.39
CA THR A 383 19.54 0.95 -6.72
C THR A 383 21.08 0.98 -6.64
N GLY A 384 21.66 1.40 -5.51
CA GLY A 384 23.10 1.37 -5.27
C GLY A 384 23.85 2.66 -5.64
N TYR A 385 23.14 3.78 -5.86
CA TYR A 385 23.78 5.07 -6.19
C TYR A 385 24.77 5.56 -5.12
N PHE A 386 24.50 5.26 -3.86
CA PHE A 386 25.39 5.65 -2.76
C PHE A 386 26.42 4.58 -2.40
N GLN A 387 26.36 3.36 -2.94
CA GLN A 387 27.32 2.31 -2.57
C GLN A 387 28.70 2.62 -3.13
N LYS A 388 29.71 2.75 -2.24
CA LYS A 388 31.10 3.09 -2.59
C LYS A 388 31.24 4.41 -3.38
N ALA A 389 30.23 5.28 -3.33
CA ALA A 389 30.28 6.57 -3.95
C ALA A 389 31.37 7.45 -3.29
N THR A 390 32.04 8.27 -4.08
CA THR A 390 32.92 9.31 -3.52
C THR A 390 32.07 10.42 -2.91
N VAL A 391 32.70 11.25 -2.06
CA VAL A 391 32.10 12.48 -1.53
C VAL A 391 31.58 13.38 -2.66
N GLU A 392 32.35 13.56 -3.73
CA GLU A 392 31.95 14.35 -4.89
C GLU A 392 30.73 13.76 -5.61
N MET A 393 30.70 12.44 -5.81
CA MET A 393 29.56 11.76 -6.42
C MET A 393 28.30 11.90 -5.56
N ARG A 394 28.45 11.79 -4.24
CA ARG A 394 27.39 12.04 -3.27
C ARG A 394 26.89 13.48 -3.34
N ASP A 395 27.78 14.47 -3.47
CA ASP A 395 27.37 15.87 -3.58
C ASP A 395 26.55 16.11 -4.86
N LYS A 396 26.98 15.57 -6.01
CA LYS A 396 26.21 15.60 -7.27
C LYS A 396 24.83 14.94 -7.12
N LEU A 397 24.77 13.75 -6.49
CA LEU A 397 23.51 13.07 -6.18
C LEU A 397 22.56 13.94 -5.35
N ILE A 398 23.10 14.64 -4.35
CA ILE A 398 22.33 15.51 -3.46
C ILE A 398 21.85 16.77 -4.18
N GLU A 399 22.63 17.32 -5.11
CA GLU A 399 22.23 18.46 -5.94
C GLU A 399 20.98 18.13 -6.77
N GLU A 400 20.86 16.91 -7.31
CA GLU A 400 19.66 16.47 -8.03
C GLU A 400 18.40 16.38 -7.15
N PHE A 401 18.56 16.34 -5.82
CA PHE A 401 17.44 16.35 -4.89
C PHE A 401 16.86 17.74 -4.66
N ALA A 402 17.32 18.77 -5.35
CA ALA A 402 16.70 20.10 -5.37
C ALA A 402 15.21 20.05 -5.73
N LEU A 403 14.80 19.16 -6.63
CA LEU A 403 13.38 18.94 -6.97
C LEU A 403 12.58 18.38 -5.80
N LEU A 404 13.18 17.53 -4.96
CA LEU A 404 12.53 17.00 -3.76
C LEU A 404 12.33 18.08 -2.70
N LYS A 405 13.30 18.99 -2.58
CA LYS A 405 13.13 20.19 -1.75
C LYS A 405 11.95 21.03 -2.23
N GLN A 406 11.81 21.26 -3.54
CA GLN A 406 10.67 21.99 -4.09
C GLN A 406 9.33 21.32 -3.77
N VAL A 407 9.24 20.00 -3.89
CA VAL A 407 8.04 19.23 -3.51
C VAL A 407 7.66 19.47 -2.03
N LEU A 408 8.65 19.52 -1.15
CA LEU A 408 8.44 19.76 0.28
C LEU A 408 8.10 21.23 0.60
N GLU A 409 8.71 22.19 -0.09
CA GLU A 409 8.34 23.62 0.04
C GLU A 409 6.89 23.87 -0.45
N ASP A 410 6.49 23.21 -1.54
CA ASP A 410 5.11 23.25 -2.03
C ASP A 410 4.12 22.71 -0.98
N ALA A 411 4.52 21.69 -0.21
CA ALA A 411 3.72 21.16 0.89
C ALA A 411 3.47 22.20 2.00
N LYS A 412 4.46 23.05 2.31
CA LYS A 412 4.31 24.15 3.29
C LYS A 412 3.27 25.19 2.88
N ILE A 413 3.06 25.40 1.58
CA ILE A 413 2.10 26.39 1.04
C ILE A 413 0.76 25.79 0.62
N GLY A 414 0.46 24.56 1.06
CA GLY A 414 -0.86 23.93 0.90
C GLY A 414 -0.93 22.80 -0.13
N TYR A 415 0.17 22.41 -0.78
CA TYR A 415 0.20 21.23 -1.67
C TYR A 415 0.79 20.02 -0.95
N ARG A 416 0.15 19.61 0.16
CA ARG A 416 0.67 18.54 1.05
C ARG A 416 0.78 17.19 0.37
N ASP A 417 -0.08 16.93 -0.60
CA ASP A 417 -0.12 15.70 -1.37
C ASP A 417 0.34 15.91 -2.81
N ILE A 418 1.15 14.97 -3.30
CA ILE A 418 1.63 14.93 -4.68
C ILE A 418 0.83 13.91 -5.49
N THR A 419 0.38 14.30 -6.69
CA THR A 419 -0.44 13.45 -7.55
C THR A 419 0.40 12.39 -8.28
N ALA A 420 -0.24 11.29 -8.69
CA ALA A 420 0.42 10.22 -9.44
C ALA A 420 1.07 10.66 -10.77
N SER A 421 0.58 11.73 -11.40
CA SER A 421 1.23 12.32 -12.57
C SER A 421 2.49 13.11 -12.21
N GLU A 422 2.43 13.87 -11.11
CA GLU A 422 3.57 14.65 -10.63
C GLU A 422 4.69 13.74 -10.11
N THR A 423 4.37 12.67 -9.38
CA THR A 423 5.39 11.71 -8.92
C THR A 423 6.14 11.09 -10.10
N LYS A 424 5.44 10.71 -11.17
CA LYS A 424 6.05 10.20 -12.42
C LYS A 424 6.95 11.24 -13.07
N GLN A 425 6.52 12.50 -13.10
CA GLN A 425 7.29 13.59 -13.67
C GLN A 425 8.57 13.86 -12.85
N VAL A 426 8.46 14.00 -11.53
CA VAL A 426 9.59 14.26 -10.64
C VAL A 426 10.58 13.09 -10.67
N LYS A 427 10.10 11.83 -10.57
CA LYS A 427 10.97 10.64 -10.69
C LYS A 427 11.72 10.64 -12.03
N LYS A 428 11.03 10.92 -13.13
CA LYS A 428 11.66 10.97 -14.46
C LYS A 428 12.72 12.07 -14.54
N GLN A 429 12.39 13.28 -14.09
CA GLN A 429 13.32 14.42 -14.14
C GLN A 429 14.60 14.12 -13.37
N ILE A 430 14.49 13.64 -12.12
CA ILE A 430 15.66 13.27 -11.31
C ILE A 430 16.51 12.21 -12.02
N LEU A 431 15.90 11.17 -12.57
CA LEU A 431 16.64 10.13 -13.29
C LEU A 431 17.32 10.65 -14.57
N ASP A 432 16.64 11.52 -15.33
CA ASP A 432 17.19 12.16 -16.52
C ASP A 432 18.35 13.11 -16.14
N ASP A 433 18.27 13.80 -15.00
CA ASP A 433 19.32 14.68 -14.48
C ASP A 433 20.55 13.89 -14.04
N LEU A 434 20.35 12.81 -13.27
CA LEU A 434 21.43 11.90 -12.88
C LEU A 434 22.19 11.36 -14.09
N TYR A 435 21.46 10.91 -15.11
CA TYR A 435 22.05 10.43 -16.37
C TYR A 435 22.86 11.53 -17.09
N ARG A 436 22.35 12.77 -17.13
CA ARG A 436 23.04 13.89 -17.80
C ARG A 436 24.31 14.33 -17.07
N ASN A 437 24.40 14.10 -15.78
CA ASN A 437 25.52 14.49 -14.94
C ASN A 437 26.52 13.34 -14.68
N ASP A 438 26.47 12.29 -15.50
CA ASP A 438 27.33 11.10 -15.41
C ASP A 438 27.27 10.43 -14.02
N VAL A 439 26.10 10.51 -13.37
CA VAL A 439 25.82 9.87 -12.10
C VAL A 439 25.10 8.56 -12.37
N GLU A 440 25.85 7.46 -12.38
CA GLU A 440 25.32 6.11 -12.57
C GLU A 440 25.36 5.30 -11.27
N PRO A 441 24.41 4.39 -11.05
CA PRO A 441 24.49 3.47 -9.93
C PRO A 441 25.63 2.47 -10.14
N ILE A 442 26.12 1.88 -9.04
CA ILE A 442 27.08 0.78 -9.13
C ILE A 442 26.47 -0.35 -9.98
N SER A 443 27.27 -0.96 -10.86
CA SER A 443 26.78 -2.05 -11.71
C SER A 443 26.25 -3.21 -10.86
N LEU A 444 25.16 -3.85 -11.32
CA LEU A 444 24.44 -4.89 -10.57
C LEU A 444 25.34 -6.03 -10.08
N HIS A 445 26.38 -6.40 -10.84
CA HIS A 445 27.32 -7.46 -10.47
C HIS A 445 28.34 -7.06 -9.38
N LEU A 446 28.47 -5.75 -9.09
CA LEU A 446 29.34 -5.18 -8.05
C LEU A 446 28.54 -4.64 -6.86
N LYS A 447 27.23 -4.44 -7.03
CA LYS A 447 26.30 -4.06 -5.97
C LYS A 447 26.34 -5.10 -4.86
N GLN A 448 26.44 -4.63 -3.63
CA GLN A 448 26.39 -5.48 -2.45
C GLN A 448 24.99 -5.45 -1.85
N GLU A 449 24.51 -6.61 -1.46
CA GLU A 449 23.24 -6.77 -0.76
C GLU A 449 23.48 -6.82 0.75
N VAL A 450 22.49 -6.37 1.52
CA VAL A 450 22.56 -6.43 2.98
C VAL A 450 22.66 -7.88 3.44
N ARG A 451 23.67 -8.19 4.25
CA ARG A 451 23.90 -9.56 4.73
C ARG A 451 22.94 -9.92 5.86
N GLN A 452 22.09 -10.92 5.61
CA GLN A 452 21.18 -11.49 6.60
C GLN A 452 21.93 -12.11 7.79
N LYS A 453 21.31 -12.05 8.98
CA LYS A 453 21.80 -12.69 10.21
C LYS A 453 20.85 -13.81 10.62
N PRO A 454 21.34 -15.06 10.80
CA PRO A 454 20.50 -16.25 10.99
C PRO A 454 19.53 -16.22 12.19
N ASN A 455 19.76 -15.36 13.18
CA ASN A 455 19.05 -15.41 14.46
C ASN A 455 18.15 -14.18 14.71
N GLY A 456 17.95 -13.30 13.72
CA GLY A 456 17.05 -12.13 13.81
C GLY A 456 17.46 -11.03 14.79
N GLN A 457 18.41 -11.29 15.68
CA GLN A 457 19.02 -10.32 16.59
C GLN A 457 20.31 -9.78 15.97
N TRP A 458 20.38 -8.46 15.79
CA TRP A 458 21.54 -7.74 15.28
C TRP A 458 21.93 -6.65 16.29
N THR A 459 23.22 -6.34 16.40
CA THR A 459 23.73 -5.30 17.32
C THR A 459 24.10 -4.01 16.59
N THR A 460 24.39 -2.94 17.34
CA THR A 460 24.95 -1.71 16.78
C THR A 460 26.19 -2.00 15.91
N GLU A 461 27.08 -2.86 16.40
CA GLU A 461 28.30 -3.25 15.68
C GLU A 461 28.00 -4.01 14.39
N ASP A 462 26.92 -4.81 14.36
CA ASP A 462 26.46 -5.46 13.13
C ASP A 462 26.00 -4.43 12.09
N LEU A 463 25.21 -3.43 12.50
CA LEU A 463 24.78 -2.36 11.60
C LEU A 463 25.96 -1.52 11.11
N GLU A 464 26.90 -1.14 11.99
CA GLU A 464 28.11 -0.44 11.56
C GLU A 464 28.97 -1.28 10.60
N SER A 465 29.10 -2.58 10.86
CA SER A 465 29.79 -3.52 9.97
C SER A 465 29.12 -3.58 8.60
N GLU A 466 27.79 -3.53 8.57
CA GLU A 466 27.02 -3.55 7.34
C GLU A 466 27.12 -2.26 6.54
N ILE A 467 27.08 -1.11 7.21
CA ILE A 467 27.35 0.19 6.59
C ILE A 467 28.73 0.22 5.90
N ARG A 468 29.76 -0.32 6.55
CA ARG A 468 31.11 -0.47 5.96
C ARG A 468 31.12 -1.47 4.82
N HIS A 469 30.40 -2.59 4.95
CA HIS A 469 30.30 -3.60 3.90
C HIS A 469 29.76 -3.02 2.61
N LEU A 470 28.70 -2.21 2.69
CA LEU A 470 28.06 -1.53 1.57
C LEU A 470 28.85 -0.30 1.08
N GLY A 471 29.90 0.10 1.79
CA GLY A 471 30.74 1.26 1.46
C GLY A 471 30.00 2.60 1.59
N LEU A 472 29.06 2.71 2.54
CA LEU A 472 28.23 3.90 2.76
C LEU A 472 28.90 4.91 3.71
N ASP A 473 29.94 4.50 4.42
CA ASP A 473 30.75 5.33 5.31
C ASP A 473 31.65 6.33 4.56
N VAL A 474 31.95 6.06 3.29
CA VAL A 474 32.71 6.99 2.42
C VAL A 474 31.87 8.21 2.03
N PRO A 475 30.69 8.06 1.39
CA PRO A 475 29.85 9.21 1.01
C PRO A 475 29.20 9.88 2.23
N PHE A 476 29.06 9.17 3.35
CA PHE A 476 28.48 9.71 4.58
C PHE A 476 29.35 9.39 5.81
N PRO A 477 30.46 10.11 6.05
CA PRO A 477 31.36 9.83 7.18
C PRO A 477 30.70 9.91 8.55
N ASN A 478 29.62 10.69 8.68
CA ASN A 478 28.88 10.87 9.93
C ASN A 478 27.79 9.81 10.17
N ILE A 479 27.64 8.82 9.29
CA ILE A 479 26.57 7.80 9.37
C ILE A 479 26.61 7.01 10.68
N PHE A 480 27.79 6.77 11.25
CA PHE A 480 27.92 6.05 12.52
C PHE A 480 27.29 6.79 13.70
N SER A 481 27.33 8.13 13.71
CA SER A 481 26.61 8.91 14.72
C SER A 481 25.10 8.78 14.58
N ILE A 482 24.60 8.69 13.35
CA ILE A 482 23.18 8.49 13.05
C ILE A 482 22.72 7.09 13.49
N VAL A 483 23.52 6.05 13.20
CA VAL A 483 23.26 4.68 13.65
C VAL A 483 23.03 4.60 15.15
N GLN A 484 23.88 5.27 15.95
CA GLN A 484 23.75 5.29 17.40
C GLN A 484 22.45 6.00 17.87
N ASN A 485 22.04 7.07 17.17
CA ASN A 485 20.84 7.82 17.52
C ASN A 485 19.55 7.06 17.16
N ILE A 486 19.53 6.36 16.03
CA ILE A 486 18.39 5.50 15.63
C ILE A 486 18.12 4.43 16.68
N ILE A 487 19.17 3.75 17.13
CA ILE A 487 19.07 2.68 18.14
C ILE A 487 18.59 3.21 19.50
N LYS A 488 19.08 4.40 19.91
CA LYS A 488 18.65 5.04 21.16
C LYS A 488 17.19 5.52 21.11
N TRP A 489 16.77 6.07 19.97
CA TRP A 489 15.44 6.67 19.81
C TRP A 489 14.33 5.62 19.78
N LYS A 490 14.61 4.44 19.24
CA LYS A 490 13.69 3.30 19.28
C LYS A 490 14.41 2.06 19.79
N PRO A 491 14.47 1.81 21.12
CA PRO A 491 15.05 0.58 21.64
C PRO A 491 14.37 -0.69 21.11
N ASP A 492 13.10 -0.60 20.67
CA ASP A 492 12.36 -1.68 20.01
C ASP A 492 12.77 -1.89 18.52
N PHE A 493 13.68 -1.08 17.95
CA PHE A 493 14.21 -1.34 16.59
C PHE A 493 14.86 -2.72 16.51
N HIS A 494 15.50 -3.19 17.58
CA HIS A 494 16.15 -4.51 17.60
C HIS A 494 15.17 -5.68 17.64
N SER A 495 13.91 -5.48 18.06
CA SER A 495 12.91 -6.54 18.20
C SER A 495 11.86 -6.55 17.09
N VAL A 496 11.67 -5.43 16.39
CA VAL A 496 10.59 -5.24 15.39
C VAL A 496 11.14 -4.94 13.98
N THR A 497 12.40 -4.53 13.84
CA THR A 497 12.95 -4.01 12.57
C THR A 497 14.17 -4.82 12.11
N ASP A 498 14.14 -5.30 10.86
CA ASP A 498 15.25 -6.03 10.27
C ASP A 498 16.45 -5.11 9.93
N LEU A 499 17.62 -5.71 9.73
CA LEU A 499 18.85 -5.00 9.42
C LEU A 499 18.73 -4.15 8.13
N PHE A 500 17.93 -4.61 7.15
CA PHE A 500 17.65 -3.88 5.91
C PHE A 500 17.02 -2.52 6.20
N THR A 501 15.94 -2.52 6.97
CA THR A 501 15.22 -1.31 7.31
C THR A 501 16.08 -0.37 8.16
N ALA A 502 16.95 -0.91 9.02
CA ALA A 502 17.89 -0.09 9.79
C ALA A 502 18.94 0.62 8.90
N VAL A 503 19.45 -0.07 7.86
CA VAL A 503 20.34 0.54 6.85
C VAL A 503 19.60 1.63 6.07
N GLU A 504 18.38 1.36 5.59
CA GLU A 504 17.58 2.33 4.84
C GLU A 504 17.29 3.59 5.66
N VAL A 505 16.90 3.43 6.92
CA VAL A 505 16.62 4.57 7.82
C VAL A 505 17.90 5.37 8.09
N SER A 506 19.03 4.70 8.30
CA SER A 506 20.33 5.37 8.48
C SER A 506 20.71 6.21 7.26
N MET A 507 20.51 5.64 6.07
CA MET A 507 20.78 6.31 4.80
C MET A 507 19.83 7.48 4.54
N PHE A 508 18.54 7.29 4.77
CA PHE A 508 17.55 8.34 4.66
C PHE A 508 17.92 9.56 5.51
N TYR A 509 18.26 9.35 6.79
CA TYR A 509 18.67 10.45 7.67
C TYR A 509 19.98 11.12 7.27
N CYS A 510 20.91 10.40 6.64
CA CYS A 510 22.10 11.03 6.06
C CYS A 510 21.73 11.93 4.88
N VAL A 511 20.95 11.39 3.95
CA VAL A 511 20.56 12.07 2.72
C VAL A 511 19.77 13.35 2.99
N ILE A 512 18.72 13.29 3.84
CA ILE A 512 17.90 14.48 4.10
C ILE A 512 18.67 15.59 4.82
N LYS A 513 19.72 15.23 5.57
CA LYS A 513 20.61 16.20 6.21
C LYS A 513 21.43 16.95 5.16
N GLU A 514 22.14 16.20 4.31
CA GLU A 514 23.00 16.78 3.29
C GLU A 514 22.18 17.54 2.23
N ALA A 515 20.98 17.07 1.91
CA ALA A 515 20.04 17.77 1.02
C ALA A 515 19.36 19.01 1.64
N GLY A 516 19.57 19.28 2.94
CA GLY A 516 18.99 20.43 3.62
C GLY A 516 17.46 20.38 3.70
N ILE A 517 16.90 19.18 3.90
CA ILE A 517 15.46 18.93 4.03
C ILE A 517 15.11 18.14 5.31
N ALA A 518 16.04 18.04 6.27
CA ALA A 518 15.82 17.29 7.52
C ALA A 518 14.69 17.86 8.39
N GLU A 519 14.47 19.18 8.38
CA GLU A 519 13.42 19.89 9.13
C GLU A 519 11.98 19.44 8.80
N TYR A 520 11.79 18.80 7.64
CA TYR A 520 10.50 18.25 7.25
C TYR A 520 10.16 16.94 7.97
N TYR A 521 11.18 16.26 8.50
CA TYR A 521 11.07 14.94 9.11
C TYR A 521 11.42 14.94 10.60
N LEU A 522 12.26 15.87 11.04
CA LEU A 522 12.77 15.97 12.40
C LEU A 522 12.36 17.31 13.03
N GLU A 523 11.78 17.26 14.22
CA GLU A 523 11.44 18.46 15.01
C GLU A 523 12.68 19.18 15.55
N ASP A 524 13.70 18.40 15.96
CA ASP A 524 15.00 18.89 16.42
C ASP A 524 16.11 18.24 15.60
N ALA A 525 16.29 18.71 14.36
CA ALA A 525 17.33 18.21 13.47
C ALA A 525 18.73 18.45 14.07
N ASP A 526 18.97 19.61 14.67
CA ASP A 526 20.28 19.95 15.26
C ASP A 526 20.64 19.02 16.42
N GLY A 527 19.69 18.73 17.32
CA GLY A 527 19.87 17.76 18.39
C GLY A 527 20.05 16.33 17.87
N TRP A 528 19.35 15.96 16.80
CA TRP A 528 19.48 14.63 16.17
C TRP A 528 20.84 14.39 15.53
N TYR A 529 21.48 15.45 15.03
CA TYR A 529 22.79 15.36 14.36
C TYR A 529 23.96 15.89 15.18
N ALA A 530 23.71 16.36 16.41
CA ALA A 530 24.76 16.72 17.34
C ALA A 530 25.67 15.50 17.59
N ARG A 531 26.99 15.70 17.54
CA ARG A 531 27.94 14.62 17.82
C ARG A 531 27.70 14.15 19.25
N VAL A 532 27.34 12.88 19.40
CA VAL A 532 27.40 12.20 20.70
C VAL A 532 28.88 12.20 21.09
N GLU A 533 29.27 13.08 22.00
CA GLU A 533 30.61 12.99 22.58
C GLU A 533 30.76 11.58 23.18
N PRO A 534 31.87 10.86 22.91
CA PRO A 534 32.13 9.61 23.59
C PRO A 534 32.05 9.86 25.10
N PRO A 535 31.51 8.92 25.90
CA PRO A 535 31.57 9.00 27.35
C PRO A 535 33.00 9.38 27.78
N GLU A 536 33.15 10.22 28.80
CA GLU A 536 34.47 10.65 29.30
C GLU A 536 35.42 9.47 29.54
N THR A 537 34.88 8.32 29.95
CA THR A 537 35.59 7.05 30.10
C THR A 537 36.19 6.50 28.80
N ALA A 538 35.51 6.67 27.65
CA ALA A 538 36.03 6.31 26.34
C ALA A 538 37.12 7.29 25.86
N LYS A 539 36.97 8.60 26.13
CA LYS A 539 38.03 9.59 25.88
C LYS A 539 39.28 9.31 26.71
N VAL A 540 39.12 8.91 27.97
CA VAL A 540 40.22 8.52 28.88
C VAL A 540 40.91 7.24 28.40
N LEU A 541 40.16 6.22 27.97
CA LEU A 541 40.74 4.97 27.43
C LEU A 541 41.49 5.17 26.11
N GLU A 542 41.00 6.04 25.23
CA GLU A 542 41.65 6.40 23.97
C GLU A 542 42.95 7.19 24.23
N SER A 543 42.93 8.15 25.17
CA SER A 543 44.12 8.89 25.61
C SER A 543 45.16 7.99 26.30
N LEU A 544 44.72 7.02 27.12
CA LEU A 544 45.61 6.03 27.75
C LEU A 544 46.22 5.06 26.73
N ARG A 545 45.48 4.67 25.69
CA ARG A 545 46.01 3.87 24.58
C ARG A 545 47.06 4.61 23.75
N ARG A 546 46.86 5.91 23.53
CA ARG A 546 47.82 6.76 22.78
C ARG A 546 49.11 7.05 23.57
N LEU A 547 49.07 6.96 24.90
CA LEU A 547 50.23 7.22 25.75
C LEU A 547 51.18 6.03 25.90
N GLY A 548 50.81 4.82 25.46
CA GLY A 548 51.74 3.69 25.32
C GLY A 548 52.47 3.27 26.61
N THR A 549 51.96 3.62 27.80
CA THR A 549 52.60 3.28 29.07
C THR A 549 52.01 2.01 29.68
N THR A 550 52.87 1.23 30.33
CA THR A 550 52.58 -0.03 31.02
C THR A 550 51.51 0.10 32.12
N GLU A 551 51.29 1.31 32.67
CA GLU A 551 50.24 1.59 33.66
C GLU A 551 48.82 1.44 33.08
N ALA A 552 48.59 1.70 31.78
CA ALA A 552 47.28 1.56 31.14
C ALA A 552 46.78 0.09 31.13
N SER A 553 47.70 -0.87 31.14
CA SER A 553 47.38 -2.31 31.22
C SER A 553 46.87 -2.72 32.61
N GLU A 554 47.36 -2.06 33.67
CA GLU A 554 46.95 -2.38 35.05
C GLU A 554 45.62 -1.72 35.41
N THR A 555 45.37 -0.47 34.96
CA THR A 555 44.08 0.20 35.17
C THR A 555 42.94 -0.51 34.43
N THR A 556 43.20 -1.03 33.22
CA THR A 556 42.22 -1.82 32.45
C THR A 556 41.91 -3.17 33.11
N LYS A 557 42.87 -3.77 33.82
CA LYS A 557 42.65 -4.99 34.63
C LYS A 557 41.86 -4.70 35.91
N ALA A 558 42.11 -3.57 36.57
CA ALA A 558 41.39 -3.19 37.79
C ALA A 558 39.91 -2.84 37.55
N LEU A 559 39.59 -2.20 36.41
CA LEU A 559 38.20 -1.90 36.01
C LEU A 559 37.38 -3.14 35.64
N LYS A 560 38.02 -4.18 35.06
CA LYS A 560 37.35 -5.48 34.81
C LYS A 560 37.13 -6.30 36.09
N ALA A 561 37.89 -6.03 37.16
CA ALA A 561 37.78 -6.75 38.43
C ALA A 561 36.67 -6.22 39.35
N THR A 562 36.03 -5.09 39.02
CA THR A 562 35.00 -4.42 39.84
C THR A 562 33.58 -4.58 39.30
N GLU A 563 33.35 -5.39 38.25
CA GLU A 563 31.99 -5.76 37.87
C GLU A 563 31.32 -6.62 38.96
N PRO A 564 30.07 -6.33 39.38
CA PRO A 564 29.39 -7.11 40.39
C PRO A 564 29.15 -8.55 39.91
N ARG A 565 29.54 -9.51 40.75
CA ARG A 565 29.29 -10.94 40.57
C ARG A 565 27.77 -11.16 40.40
N LYS A 566 27.31 -11.50 39.19
CA LYS A 566 25.93 -11.98 38.95
C LYS A 566 25.69 -13.22 39.81
N THR A 567 24.85 -13.08 40.83
CA THR A 567 24.32 -14.19 41.62
C THR A 567 23.47 -15.06 40.70
N ARG A 568 23.95 -16.27 40.43
CA ARG A 568 23.22 -17.33 39.74
C ARG A 568 22.17 -17.89 40.72
N ALA A 569 20.92 -17.49 40.56
CA ALA A 569 19.80 -18.17 41.19
C ALA A 569 19.51 -19.46 40.39
N GLU A 570 19.52 -20.61 41.06
CA GLU A 570 19.05 -21.87 40.50
C GLU A 570 17.52 -21.84 40.34
N PRO A 571 16.97 -22.42 39.26
CA PRO A 571 15.54 -22.44 39.02
C PRO A 571 14.86 -23.45 39.94
N SER A 572 13.91 -22.99 40.77
CA SER A 572 12.98 -23.86 41.48
C SER A 572 11.99 -24.47 40.50
N GLU A 573 11.89 -25.81 40.50
CA GLU A 573 10.86 -26.57 39.80
C GLU A 573 9.45 -26.11 40.24
N ALA A 574 8.72 -25.47 39.32
CA ALA A 574 7.31 -25.19 39.49
C ALA A 574 6.51 -26.36 38.90
N LYS A 575 5.75 -27.03 39.77
CA LYS A 575 4.76 -28.06 39.41
C LYS A 575 3.65 -27.44 38.57
N ASN A 576 3.29 -28.14 37.49
CA ASN A 576 2.13 -27.87 36.67
C ASN A 576 0.84 -28.03 37.50
N GLU A 577 0.00 -27.00 37.54
CA GLU A 577 -1.44 -27.13 37.70
C GLU A 577 -2.16 -26.45 36.51
N PRO A 578 -3.21 -27.07 35.95
CA PRO A 578 -3.92 -26.53 34.80
C PRO A 578 -5.00 -25.53 35.24
N LEU A 579 -5.00 -24.34 34.65
CA LEU A 579 -6.07 -23.36 34.84
C LEU A 579 -7.08 -23.41 33.70
N GLU A 580 -8.33 -23.58 34.13
CA GLU A 580 -9.55 -23.66 33.35
C GLU A 580 -9.92 -22.34 32.66
N LYS A 581 -10.72 -22.52 31.60
CA LYS A 581 -11.55 -21.58 30.85
C LYS A 581 -11.88 -20.24 31.52
N ILE A 582 -11.70 -19.15 30.76
CA ILE A 582 -12.71 -18.09 30.53
C ILE A 582 -12.69 -17.72 29.05
#